data_AF-A0AAV6D796-F1
#
_entry.id   AF-A0AAV6D796-F1
#
_cell.length_a   1.000
_cell.length_b   1.000
_cell.length_c   1.000
_cell.angle_alpha   90.00
_cell.angle_beta   90.00
_cell.angle_gamma   90.00
#
_symmetry.space_group_name_H-M   'P 1'
#
loop_
_entity.id
_entity.type
_entity.pdbx_description
1 polymer ?
#
loop_
_entity_poly.entity_id
_entity_poly.type
_entity_poly.pdbx_seq_one_letter_code
_entity_poly.pdbx_strand_id
1 'polypeptide(L)'
;MNIFIDVDGTLLNSNEGVDPRAQEILRQIRLKLNAEHPDSNLYLWSGAGGDYARSKAVEHGLAGFFSGFVGKPDVIIDDNPSSVFPRRVITWCDDSQWQSLKSSVFAEFSPSNQLIELVDNTINTVGETDEEFSSLYGDCKLRCPIPFFGDIENAEVLTLAVNPSDTEFYEDREWKRTIGEVIDSKPLSFRLVNYFRSWRPPPNAWFTPLETKLRLRGCSYLFNSAHIDLSPRATRKMSEFENDPKKFRKMIHEDASRWIIQLLNLAKRLKQIRLCRTVLSKNPGGRVLIGSYIREELPEIWQEILKFNPEII
;
A
#
# COMPACT_ATOMS: atom_id res chain seq x y z
N MET A 1 12.15 -7.27 6.31
CA MET A 1 12.06 -7.61 4.88
C MET A 1 12.79 -8.91 4.65
N ASN A 2 12.11 -9.99 4.27
CA ASN A 2 12.81 -11.25 3.95
C ASN A 2 12.85 -11.40 2.43
N ILE A 3 14.04 -11.60 1.88
CA ILE A 3 14.26 -11.76 0.43
C ILE A 3 14.63 -13.22 0.17
N PHE A 4 13.92 -13.87 -0.75
CA PHE A 4 14.20 -15.23 -1.19
C PHE A 4 14.67 -15.18 -2.64
N ILE A 5 15.87 -15.70 -2.90
CA ILE A 5 16.49 -15.76 -4.23
C ILE A 5 16.49 -17.21 -4.69
N ASP A 6 16.02 -17.46 -5.91
CA ASP A 6 16.03 -18.79 -6.54
C ASP A 6 17.44 -19.21 -6.96
N VAL A 7 17.69 -20.53 -6.98
CA VAL A 7 18.97 -21.08 -7.42
C VAL A 7 19.02 -21.16 -8.94
N ASP A 8 18.30 -22.12 -9.52
CA ASP A 8 18.44 -22.48 -10.93
C ASP A 8 17.71 -21.48 -11.83
N GLY A 9 18.39 -20.95 -12.85
CA GLY A 9 17.84 -19.93 -13.74
C GLY A 9 17.69 -18.55 -13.09
N THR A 10 18.27 -18.32 -11.90
CA THR A 10 18.32 -17.01 -11.24
C THR A 10 19.71 -16.73 -10.67
N LEU A 11 20.15 -17.50 -9.67
CA LEU A 11 21.52 -17.40 -9.17
C LEU A 11 22.50 -18.07 -10.13
N LEU A 12 22.14 -19.25 -10.60
CA LEU A 12 22.89 -20.03 -11.58
C LEU A 12 22.28 -19.82 -12.95
N ASN A 13 23.13 -19.51 -13.94
CA ASN A 13 22.72 -19.49 -15.33
C ASN A 13 22.57 -20.92 -15.89
N SER A 14 22.20 -21.04 -17.16
CA SER A 14 21.97 -22.34 -17.83
C SER A 14 23.20 -23.26 -17.88
N ASN A 15 24.40 -22.74 -17.61
CA ASN A 15 25.65 -23.52 -17.55
C ASN A 15 26.09 -23.82 -16.11
N GLU A 16 25.19 -23.68 -15.13
CA GLU A 16 25.48 -23.76 -13.70
C GLU A 16 26.54 -22.75 -13.22
N GLY A 17 26.82 -21.71 -14.01
CA GLY A 17 27.73 -20.64 -13.63
C GLY A 17 27.03 -19.53 -12.83
N VAL A 18 27.77 -18.87 -11.95
CA VAL A 18 27.32 -17.63 -11.31
C VAL A 18 27.81 -16.44 -12.12
N ASP A 19 26.91 -15.49 -12.41
CA ASP A 19 27.31 -14.21 -13.00
C ASP A 19 28.27 -13.48 -12.05
N PRO A 20 29.45 -13.01 -12.50
CA PRO A 20 30.40 -12.30 -11.64
C PRO A 20 29.81 -11.08 -10.90
N ARG A 21 28.78 -10.45 -11.46
CA ARG A 21 28.07 -9.31 -10.86
C ARG A 21 27.19 -9.72 -9.68
N ALA A 22 26.74 -10.98 -9.62
CA ALA A 22 25.86 -11.47 -8.57
C ALA A 22 26.49 -11.29 -7.18
N GLN A 23 27.77 -11.62 -7.03
CA GLN A 23 28.47 -11.52 -5.74
C GLN A 23 28.47 -10.09 -5.18
N GLU A 24 28.82 -9.10 -6.01
CA GLU A 24 28.84 -7.70 -5.59
C GLU A 24 27.44 -7.20 -5.28
N ILE A 25 26.43 -7.57 -6.08
CA ILE A 25 25.05 -7.16 -5.85
C ILE A 25 24.47 -7.79 -4.58
N LEU A 26 24.73 -9.07 -4.32
CA LEU A 26 24.34 -9.75 -3.07
C LEU A 26 24.98 -9.07 -1.86
N ARG A 27 26.28 -8.71 -1.95
CA ARG A 27 26.97 -7.94 -0.91
C ARG A 27 26.29 -6.61 -0.65
N GLN A 28 25.95 -5.87 -1.70
CA GLN A 28 25.28 -4.57 -1.60
C GLN A 28 23.88 -4.67 -1.00
N ILE A 29 23.10 -5.69 -1.39
CA ILE A 29 21.79 -5.98 -0.80
C ILE A 29 21.96 -6.28 0.69
N ARG A 30 22.91 -7.15 1.06
CA ARG A 30 23.16 -7.51 2.46
C ARG A 30 23.56 -6.32 3.31
N LEU A 31 24.46 -5.47 2.82
CA LEU A 31 24.85 -4.24 3.53
C LEU A 31 23.66 -3.31 3.76
N LYS A 32 22.82 -3.11 2.75
CA LYS A 32 21.63 -2.26 2.87
C LYS A 32 20.61 -2.86 3.84
N LEU A 33 20.37 -4.17 3.79
CA LEU A 33 19.52 -4.86 4.77
C LEU A 33 20.03 -4.67 6.20
N ASN A 34 21.32 -4.87 6.44
CA ASN A 34 21.91 -4.71 7.78
C ASN A 34 21.80 -3.26 8.28
N ALA A 35 21.99 -2.27 7.40
CA ALA A 35 21.98 -0.85 7.77
C ALA A 35 20.58 -0.30 8.00
N GLU A 36 19.63 -0.65 7.13
CA GLU A 36 18.29 -0.02 7.10
C GLU A 36 17.18 -0.93 7.64
N HIS A 37 17.42 -2.25 7.70
CA HIS A 37 16.41 -3.23 8.08
C HIS A 37 17.02 -4.38 8.90
N PRO A 38 17.54 -4.14 10.13
CA PRO A 38 18.36 -5.10 10.88
C PRO A 38 17.67 -6.46 11.14
N ASP A 39 16.34 -6.50 11.15
CA ASP A 39 15.53 -7.73 11.32
C ASP A 39 15.21 -8.44 9.99
N SER A 40 15.96 -8.12 8.94
CA SER A 40 15.75 -8.63 7.58
C SER A 40 16.78 -9.68 7.20
N ASN A 41 16.35 -10.66 6.42
CA ASN A 41 17.18 -11.78 6.04
C ASN A 41 17.17 -12.01 4.53
N LEU A 42 18.29 -12.54 4.05
CA LEU A 42 18.46 -12.97 2.67
C LEU A 42 18.53 -14.50 2.67
N TYR A 43 17.62 -15.16 1.97
CA TYR A 43 17.54 -16.61 1.88
C TYR A 43 17.78 -17.06 0.45
N LEU A 44 18.42 -18.21 0.30
CA LEU A 44 18.49 -18.91 -0.97
C LEU A 44 17.52 -20.09 -0.91
N TRP A 45 16.71 -20.26 -1.96
CA TRP A 45 15.72 -21.34 -2.01
C TRP A 45 15.73 -22.08 -3.34
N SER A 46 15.31 -23.34 -3.33
CA SER A 46 15.18 -24.14 -4.55
C SER A 46 14.03 -25.14 -4.40
N GLY A 47 13.43 -25.52 -5.54
CA GLY A 47 12.50 -26.65 -5.60
C GLY A 47 13.18 -27.99 -5.29
N ALA A 48 14.49 -28.10 -5.48
CA ALA A 48 15.28 -29.28 -5.14
C ALA A 48 15.65 -29.38 -3.64
N GLY A 49 15.22 -28.41 -2.82
CA GLY A 49 15.41 -28.43 -1.37
C GLY A 49 16.53 -27.52 -0.85
N GLY A 50 16.56 -27.35 0.48
CA GLY A 50 17.50 -26.45 1.16
C GLY A 50 18.96 -26.92 1.11
N ASP A 51 19.20 -28.24 1.17
CA ASP A 51 20.55 -28.81 1.08
C ASP A 51 21.17 -28.58 -0.29
N TYR A 52 20.37 -28.73 -1.35
CA TYR A 52 20.78 -28.39 -2.71
C TYR A 52 21.17 -26.91 -2.80
N ALA A 53 20.30 -25.99 -2.35
CA ALA A 53 20.59 -24.56 -2.35
C ALA A 53 21.89 -24.22 -1.58
N ARG A 54 22.08 -24.83 -0.40
CA ARG A 54 23.31 -24.66 0.39
C ARG A 54 24.53 -25.14 -0.37
N SER A 55 24.48 -26.33 -0.97
CA SER A 55 25.61 -26.92 -1.70
C SER A 55 26.08 -26.01 -2.84
N LYS A 56 25.15 -25.48 -3.64
CA LYS A 56 25.44 -24.54 -4.73
C LYS A 56 26.02 -23.22 -4.23
N ALA A 57 25.50 -22.69 -3.13
CA ALA A 57 26.06 -21.47 -2.54
C ALA A 57 27.49 -21.66 -2.02
N VAL A 58 27.81 -22.83 -1.45
CA VAL A 58 29.17 -23.16 -0.98
C VAL A 58 30.11 -23.36 -2.15
N GLU A 59 29.68 -24.10 -3.18
CA GLU A 59 30.44 -24.36 -4.41
C GLU A 59 30.95 -23.07 -5.05
N HIS A 60 30.13 -22.01 -5.06
CA HIS A 60 30.50 -20.72 -5.65
C HIS A 60 30.97 -19.66 -4.63
N GLY A 61 31.21 -20.03 -3.37
CA GLY A 61 31.71 -19.10 -2.35
C GLY A 61 30.73 -17.99 -1.95
N LEU A 62 29.43 -18.20 -2.15
CA LEU A 62 28.35 -17.25 -1.87
C LEU A 62 27.62 -17.51 -0.54
N ALA A 63 27.87 -18.64 0.11
CA ALA A 63 27.14 -19.06 1.30
C ALA A 63 27.09 -17.99 2.42
N GLY A 64 28.15 -17.18 2.55
CA GLY A 64 28.25 -16.11 3.56
C GLY A 64 27.27 -14.94 3.38
N PHE A 65 26.61 -14.80 2.22
CA PHE A 65 25.62 -13.75 2.00
C PHE A 65 24.23 -14.10 2.54
N PHE A 66 23.94 -15.38 2.73
CA PHE A 66 22.60 -15.88 3.06
C PHE A 66 22.47 -16.18 4.55
N SER A 67 21.35 -15.75 5.14
CA SER A 67 20.95 -16.10 6.51
C SER A 67 20.45 -17.54 6.63
N GLY A 68 20.03 -18.16 5.52
CA GLY A 68 19.53 -19.54 5.51
C GLY A 68 19.28 -20.08 4.11
N PHE A 69 19.11 -21.40 4.04
CA PHE A 69 18.86 -22.17 2.82
C PHE A 69 17.60 -23.00 3.03
N VAL A 70 16.62 -22.89 2.13
CA VAL A 70 15.29 -23.49 2.31
C VAL A 70 14.79 -24.15 1.03
N GLY A 71 13.92 -25.16 1.17
CA GLY A 71 13.14 -25.66 0.04
C GLY A 71 11.94 -24.75 -0.25
N LYS A 72 11.48 -24.70 -1.50
CA LYS A 72 10.18 -24.08 -1.82
C LYS A 72 9.07 -24.96 -1.21
N PRO A 73 8.13 -24.40 -0.42
CA PRO A 73 7.14 -25.19 0.28
C PRO A 73 6.07 -25.73 -0.69
N ASP A 74 5.69 -27.00 -0.52
CA ASP A 74 4.54 -27.59 -1.24
C ASP A 74 3.20 -27.18 -0.61
N VAL A 75 3.17 -27.03 0.72
CA VAL A 75 1.98 -26.71 1.51
C VAL A 75 2.32 -25.65 2.55
N ILE A 76 1.45 -24.65 2.67
CA ILE A 76 1.55 -23.57 3.65
C ILE A 76 0.32 -23.63 4.55
N ILE A 77 0.53 -23.72 5.86
CA ILE A 77 -0.52 -23.65 6.88
C ILE A 77 -0.24 -22.41 7.71
N ASP A 78 -1.13 -21.42 7.62
CA ASP A 78 -0.99 -20.10 8.23
C ASP A 78 -2.37 -19.62 8.69
N ASP A 79 -2.47 -18.87 9.78
CA ASP A 79 -3.72 -18.31 10.29
C ASP A 79 -4.21 -17.11 9.45
N ASN A 80 -3.29 -16.51 8.68
CA ASN A 80 -3.57 -15.51 7.66
C ASN A 80 -2.88 -15.86 6.32
N PRO A 81 -3.37 -16.86 5.57
CA PRO A 81 -2.78 -17.29 4.29
C PRO A 81 -2.64 -16.16 3.26
N SER A 82 -3.48 -15.14 3.34
CA SER A 82 -3.43 -13.96 2.47
C SER A 82 -2.13 -13.15 2.63
N SER A 83 -1.48 -13.26 3.79
CA SER A 83 -0.24 -12.56 4.13
C SER A 83 1.02 -13.26 3.63
N VAL A 84 0.92 -14.53 3.24
CA VAL A 84 2.07 -15.35 2.85
C VAL A 84 2.59 -15.02 1.44
N PHE A 85 1.79 -14.31 0.65
CA PHE A 85 2.23 -13.86 -0.66
C PHE A 85 3.35 -12.82 -0.56
N PRO A 86 4.43 -12.95 -1.36
CA PRO A 86 5.51 -11.99 -1.35
C PRO A 86 5.01 -10.60 -1.74
N ARG A 87 5.51 -9.59 -1.03
CA ARG A 87 5.17 -8.18 -1.29
C ARG A 87 5.67 -7.68 -2.64
N ARG A 88 6.72 -8.31 -3.17
CA ARG A 88 7.29 -8.04 -4.48
C ARG A 88 7.77 -9.35 -5.08
N VAL A 89 7.41 -9.60 -6.33
CA VAL A 89 7.98 -10.67 -7.14
C VAL A 89 8.77 -10.01 -8.26
N ILE A 90 10.04 -10.36 -8.39
CA ILE A 90 10.88 -9.95 -9.51
C ILE A 90 11.02 -11.16 -10.40
N THR A 91 10.38 -11.13 -11.58
CA THR A 91 10.55 -12.18 -12.57
C THR A 91 11.95 -12.05 -13.17
N TRP A 92 12.74 -13.10 -13.01
CA TRP A 92 14.07 -13.20 -13.61
C TRP A 92 13.93 -13.65 -15.07
N CYS A 93 14.45 -12.84 -15.97
CA CYS A 93 14.44 -13.03 -17.42
C CYS A 93 15.86 -13.33 -17.90
N ASP A 94 16.85 -12.55 -17.47
CA ASP A 94 18.25 -12.73 -17.86
C ASP A 94 19.24 -12.04 -16.90
N ASP A 95 20.53 -12.38 -17.06
CA ASP A 95 21.62 -11.95 -16.19
C ASP A 95 21.88 -10.43 -16.20
N SER A 96 21.39 -9.68 -17.20
CA SER A 96 21.52 -8.20 -17.20
C SER A 96 20.79 -7.57 -16.01
N GLN A 97 19.74 -8.25 -15.49
CA GLN A 97 18.95 -7.75 -14.37
C GLN A 97 19.74 -7.66 -13.06
N TRP A 98 20.89 -8.33 -12.93
CA TRP A 98 21.76 -8.20 -11.75
C TRP A 98 22.12 -6.74 -11.48
N GLN A 99 22.38 -5.94 -12.51
CA GLN A 99 22.77 -4.54 -12.37
C GLN A 99 21.66 -3.67 -11.78
N SER A 100 20.41 -3.97 -12.12
CA SER A 100 19.24 -3.27 -11.60
C SER A 100 18.67 -3.88 -10.32
N LEU A 101 19.05 -5.11 -9.95
CA LEU A 101 18.37 -5.88 -8.91
C LEU A 101 18.32 -5.14 -7.57
N LYS A 102 19.43 -4.52 -7.13
CA LYS A 102 19.44 -3.72 -5.89
C LYS A 102 18.36 -2.64 -5.95
N SER A 103 18.36 -1.85 -7.03
CA SER A 103 17.37 -0.80 -7.23
C SER A 103 15.96 -1.39 -7.30
N SER A 104 15.74 -2.50 -8.00
CA SER A 104 14.42 -3.15 -8.11
C SER A 104 13.93 -3.74 -6.79
N VAL A 105 14.81 -4.30 -5.95
CA VAL A 105 14.47 -4.84 -4.63
C VAL A 105 13.98 -3.73 -3.71
N PHE A 106 14.72 -2.61 -3.69
CA PHE A 106 14.46 -1.48 -2.80
C PHE A 106 13.71 -0.32 -3.45
N ALA A 107 13.21 -0.48 -4.69
CA ALA A 107 12.56 0.59 -5.42
C ALA A 107 11.28 0.99 -4.69
N GLU A 108 11.32 2.18 -4.10
CA GLU A 108 10.15 2.96 -3.73
C GLU A 108 9.58 3.63 -4.98
N PHE A 109 8.29 3.85 -4.96
CA PHE A 109 7.64 4.66 -5.98
C PHE A 109 7.81 6.13 -5.66
N SER A 110 8.11 6.91 -6.69
CA SER A 110 8.18 8.35 -6.60
C SER A 110 6.85 8.93 -7.07
N PRO A 111 6.14 9.74 -6.25
CA PRO A 111 4.95 10.44 -6.69
C PRO A 111 5.30 11.41 -7.83
N SER A 112 4.39 11.59 -8.80
CA SER A 112 4.54 12.67 -9.77
C SER A 112 4.31 14.05 -9.14
N ASN A 113 4.76 15.10 -9.81
CA ASN A 113 4.52 16.48 -9.36
C ASN A 113 3.02 16.80 -9.24
N GLN A 114 2.19 16.25 -10.13
CA GLN A 114 0.73 16.43 -10.08
C GLN A 114 0.13 15.78 -8.84
N LEU A 115 0.66 14.62 -8.42
CA LEU A 115 0.22 13.94 -7.21
C LEU A 115 0.64 14.71 -5.95
N ILE A 116 1.87 15.27 -5.95
CA ILE A 116 2.35 16.14 -4.86
C ILE A 116 1.47 17.40 -4.75
N GLU A 117 1.14 18.03 -5.87
CA GLU A 117 0.26 19.20 -5.92
C GLU A 117 -1.15 18.88 -5.39
N LEU A 118 -1.71 17.71 -5.73
CA LEU A 118 -2.99 17.27 -5.17
C LEU A 118 -2.92 17.13 -3.64
N VAL A 119 -1.84 16.55 -3.12
CA VAL A 119 -1.63 16.40 -1.68
C VAL A 119 -1.49 17.77 -1.01
N ASP A 120 -0.75 18.70 -1.60
CA ASP A 120 -0.59 20.07 -1.11
C ASP A 120 -1.94 20.80 -1.02
N ASN A 121 -2.72 20.76 -2.11
CA ASN A 121 -4.06 21.33 -2.16
C ASN A 121 -4.98 20.71 -1.10
N THR A 122 -4.86 19.40 -0.86
CA THR A 122 -5.62 18.69 0.17
C THR A 122 -5.24 19.18 1.57
N ILE A 123 -3.95 19.35 1.86
CA ILE A 123 -3.45 19.89 3.13
C ILE A 123 -4.02 21.27 3.39
N ASN A 124 -3.92 22.18 2.41
CA ASN A 124 -4.39 23.56 2.54
C ASN A 124 -5.90 23.60 2.77
N THR A 125 -6.66 22.89 1.94
CA THR A 125 -8.14 22.85 2.02
C THR A 125 -8.63 22.30 3.36
N VAL A 126 -8.02 21.20 3.82
CA VAL A 126 -8.37 20.58 5.10
C VAL A 126 -8.04 21.51 6.25
N GLY A 127 -6.87 22.16 6.22
CA GLY A 127 -6.45 23.13 7.22
C GLY A 127 -7.38 24.34 7.34
N GLU A 128 -7.86 24.88 6.21
CA GLU A 128 -8.80 26.02 6.18
C GLU A 128 -10.16 25.72 6.79
N THR A 129 -10.59 24.45 6.71
CA THR A 129 -11.93 24.00 7.15
C THR A 129 -11.87 23.09 8.37
N ASP A 130 -10.70 22.96 8.99
CA ASP A 130 -10.44 21.99 10.05
C ASP A 130 -11.27 22.26 11.32
N GLU A 131 -11.39 23.54 11.67
CA GLU A 131 -12.10 23.98 12.87
C GLU A 131 -13.59 23.64 12.80
N GLU A 132 -14.17 23.71 11.59
CA GLU A 132 -15.57 23.33 11.38
C GLU A 132 -15.81 21.88 11.79
N PHE A 133 -14.90 20.97 11.43
CA PHE A 133 -15.05 19.53 11.66
C PHE A 133 -14.38 19.02 12.93
N SER A 134 -13.83 19.91 13.76
CA SER A 134 -13.06 19.61 14.97
C SER A 134 -13.67 18.55 15.90
N SER A 135 -15.00 18.55 16.08
CA SER A 135 -15.72 17.60 16.95
C SER A 135 -15.79 16.15 16.42
N LEU A 136 -15.43 15.93 15.16
CA LEU A 136 -15.36 14.59 14.55
C LEU A 136 -14.02 13.92 14.84
N TYR A 137 -12.99 14.69 15.17
CA TYR A 137 -11.68 14.16 15.51
C TYR A 137 -11.68 13.49 16.88
N GLY A 138 -10.77 12.53 17.04
CA GLY A 138 -10.50 11.90 18.33
C GLY A 138 -9.43 12.67 19.10
N ASP A 139 -8.86 12.02 20.10
CA ASP A 139 -7.71 12.56 20.85
C ASP A 139 -6.42 12.59 20.01
N CYS A 140 -6.49 12.15 18.76
CA CYS A 140 -5.38 12.22 17.83
C CYS A 140 -4.98 13.67 17.54
N LYS A 141 -3.77 14.02 17.96
CA LYS A 141 -3.19 15.35 17.73
C LYS A 141 -2.71 15.57 16.30
N LEU A 142 -2.52 14.50 15.53
CA LEU A 142 -2.03 14.61 14.16
C LEU A 142 -3.21 14.67 13.19
N ARG A 143 -3.61 15.89 12.83
CA ARG A 143 -4.70 16.16 11.87
C ARG A 143 -4.19 16.12 10.43
N CYS A 144 -3.47 15.07 10.08
CA CYS A 144 -2.90 14.92 8.74
C CYS A 144 -3.98 14.41 7.77
N PRO A 145 -4.25 15.12 6.66
CA PRO A 145 -5.17 14.61 5.66
C PRO A 145 -4.49 13.51 4.84
N ILE A 146 -5.18 12.40 4.69
CA ILE A 146 -4.73 11.25 3.91
C ILE A 146 -5.61 11.10 2.69
N PRO A 147 -5.16 11.62 1.54
CA PRO A 147 -5.96 11.51 0.36
C PRO A 147 -6.04 10.07 -0.19
N PHE A 148 -5.00 9.27 0.02
CA PHE A 148 -4.96 7.92 -0.52
C PHE A 148 -3.93 7.06 0.17
N PHE A 149 -3.97 5.77 -0.14
CA PHE A 149 -2.91 4.82 0.18
C PHE A 149 -2.54 4.03 -1.08
N GLY A 150 -1.24 3.91 -1.36
CA GLY A 150 -0.71 3.14 -2.48
C GLY A 150 -0.52 3.96 -3.78
N ASP A 151 -0.14 3.26 -4.83
CA ASP A 151 0.24 3.85 -6.12
C ASP A 151 -0.98 4.09 -7.00
N ILE A 152 -1.63 5.25 -6.82
CA ILE A 152 -2.81 5.61 -7.60
C ILE A 152 -2.49 5.71 -9.09
N GLU A 153 -1.35 6.30 -9.46
CA GLU A 153 -1.06 6.60 -10.86
C GLU A 153 -0.95 5.34 -11.71
N ASN A 154 -0.51 4.23 -11.12
CA ASN A 154 -0.41 2.93 -11.79
C ASN A 154 -1.44 1.90 -11.33
N ALA A 155 -2.37 2.26 -10.44
CA ALA A 155 -3.41 1.35 -9.98
C ALA A 155 -4.34 0.95 -11.13
N GLU A 156 -4.61 -0.34 -11.26
CA GLU A 156 -5.65 -0.87 -12.14
C GLU A 156 -6.98 -1.00 -11.41
N VAL A 157 -6.94 -1.18 -10.08
CA VAL A 157 -8.10 -1.30 -9.21
C VAL A 157 -8.00 -0.29 -8.08
N LEU A 158 -9.02 0.53 -7.89
CA LEU A 158 -9.17 1.34 -6.68
C LEU A 158 -10.20 0.73 -5.76
N THR A 159 -9.91 0.68 -4.48
CA THR A 159 -10.94 0.50 -3.45
C THR A 159 -11.33 1.86 -2.89
N LEU A 160 -12.62 2.13 -2.75
CA LEU A 160 -13.17 3.39 -2.26
C LEU A 160 -13.94 3.16 -0.96
N ALA A 161 -13.51 3.80 0.13
CA ALA A 161 -14.18 3.76 1.43
C ALA A 161 -14.60 5.17 1.91
N VAL A 162 -14.88 5.32 3.20
CA VAL A 162 -15.51 6.54 3.75
C VAL A 162 -14.44 7.56 4.11
N ASN A 163 -13.59 7.24 5.08
CA ASN A 163 -12.50 8.09 5.55
C ASN A 163 -11.52 7.27 6.41
N PRO A 164 -10.27 7.73 6.58
CA PRO A 164 -9.33 7.09 7.47
C PRO A 164 -9.81 7.10 8.93
N SER A 165 -9.39 6.10 9.70
CA SER A 165 -9.58 6.11 11.16
C SER A 165 -8.43 6.85 11.84
N ASP A 166 -8.72 7.56 12.92
CA ASP A 166 -7.75 8.13 13.86
C ASP A 166 -6.69 7.13 14.38
N THR A 167 -7.02 5.84 14.45
CA THR A 167 -6.07 4.75 14.77
C THR A 167 -4.90 4.65 13.79
N GLU A 168 -5.03 5.23 12.59
CA GLU A 168 -3.93 5.34 11.63
C GLU A 168 -2.78 6.19 12.16
N PHE A 169 -3.06 7.08 13.09
CA PHE A 169 -2.14 8.10 13.59
C PHE A 169 -1.68 7.87 15.03
N TYR A 170 -1.80 6.64 15.53
CA TYR A 170 -1.16 6.24 16.78
C TYR A 170 0.37 6.39 16.69
N GLU A 171 1.02 6.55 17.84
CA GLU A 171 2.45 6.93 17.90
C GLU A 171 3.36 5.89 17.25
N ASP A 172 3.03 4.60 17.39
CA ASP A 172 3.71 3.46 16.76
C ASP A 172 3.58 3.43 15.23
N ARG A 173 2.72 4.28 14.66
CA ARG A 173 2.59 4.50 13.22
C ARG A 173 3.55 5.56 12.69
N GLU A 174 4.36 6.21 13.53
CA GLU A 174 5.53 7.01 13.11
C GLU A 174 5.24 8.11 12.05
N TRP A 175 4.01 8.62 11.96
CA TRP A 175 3.66 9.64 10.95
C TRP A 175 4.44 10.94 11.11
N LYS A 176 4.55 11.45 12.34
CA LYS A 176 5.34 12.66 12.65
C LYS A 176 6.81 12.55 12.25
N ARG A 177 7.40 11.36 12.36
CA ARG A 177 8.79 11.13 11.95
C ARG A 177 8.96 11.32 10.44
N THR A 178 7.95 10.97 9.66
CA THR A 178 8.02 11.08 8.19
C THR A 178 7.68 12.47 7.68
N ILE A 179 6.62 13.08 8.21
CA ILE A 179 6.07 14.31 7.64
C ILE A 179 6.47 15.58 8.40
N GLY A 180 7.16 15.46 9.54
CA GLY A 180 7.58 16.58 10.38
C GLY A 180 6.52 17.06 11.36
N GLU A 181 6.82 18.16 12.05
CA GLU A 181 5.87 18.88 12.92
C GLU A 181 4.85 19.69 12.12
N VAL A 182 5.28 20.21 10.96
CA VAL A 182 4.44 20.84 9.94
C VAL A 182 4.37 19.88 8.77
N ILE A 183 3.16 19.57 8.31
CA ILE A 183 2.91 18.58 7.27
C ILE A 183 3.45 19.10 5.93
N ASP A 184 4.51 18.48 5.42
CA ASP A 184 5.04 18.73 4.09
C ASP A 184 4.40 17.76 3.07
N SER A 185 3.85 18.31 1.98
CA SER A 185 3.17 17.56 0.93
C SER A 185 4.08 16.55 0.23
N LYS A 186 5.38 16.83 0.09
CA LYS A 186 6.31 15.94 -0.61
C LYS A 186 6.65 14.68 0.22
N PRO A 187 7.18 14.76 1.46
CA PRO A 187 7.36 13.59 2.32
C PRO A 187 6.07 12.81 2.54
N LEU A 188 4.93 13.50 2.68
CA LEU A 188 3.63 12.84 2.77
C LEU A 188 3.34 12.03 1.50
N SER A 189 3.44 12.63 0.31
CA SER A 189 3.19 11.95 -0.96
C SER A 189 4.06 10.69 -1.13
N PHE A 190 5.36 10.78 -0.82
CA PHE A 190 6.26 9.63 -0.86
C PHE A 190 5.78 8.50 0.08
N ARG A 191 5.35 8.85 1.29
CA ARG A 191 4.81 7.88 2.24
C ARG A 191 3.51 7.25 1.75
N LEU A 192 2.59 8.04 1.19
CA LEU A 192 1.29 7.53 0.73
C LEU A 192 1.44 6.56 -0.44
N VAL A 193 2.25 6.89 -1.45
CA VAL A 193 2.46 6.01 -2.62
C VAL A 193 3.13 4.69 -2.21
N ASN A 194 4.01 4.73 -1.21
CA ASN A 194 4.71 3.56 -0.69
C ASN A 194 4.01 2.90 0.51
N TYR A 195 2.82 3.34 0.89
CA TYR A 195 2.16 2.93 2.14
C TYR A 195 2.10 1.41 2.30
N PHE A 196 1.59 0.70 1.29
CA PHE A 196 1.46 -0.76 1.32
C PHE A 196 2.79 -1.50 1.23
N ARG A 197 3.85 -0.81 0.82
CA ARG A 197 5.21 -1.36 0.65
C ARG A 197 6.08 -1.11 1.87
N SER A 198 5.69 -0.19 2.76
CA SER A 198 6.43 0.09 3.98
C SER A 198 6.46 -1.11 4.94
N TRP A 199 7.64 -1.37 5.48
CA TRP A 199 7.90 -2.44 6.44
C TRP A 199 7.64 -2.00 7.87
N ARG A 200 7.92 -0.73 8.16
CA ARG A 200 7.83 -0.12 9.48
C ARG A 200 7.40 1.35 9.32
N PRO A 201 6.19 1.70 9.77
CA PRO A 201 5.14 0.80 10.24
C PRO A 201 4.55 -0.02 9.08
N PRO A 202 4.00 -1.23 9.33
CA PRO A 202 3.22 -1.94 8.33
C PRO A 202 1.89 -1.20 8.03
N PRO A 203 1.22 -1.54 6.92
CA PRO A 203 -0.13 -1.08 6.63
C PRO A 203 -1.09 -1.46 7.76
N ASN A 204 -2.12 -0.63 7.96
CA ASN A 204 -3.11 -0.87 9.00
C ASN A 204 -3.84 -2.21 8.78
N ALA A 205 -4.09 -2.94 9.87
CA ALA A 205 -4.74 -4.25 9.83
C ALA A 205 -6.18 -4.22 9.26
N TRP A 206 -6.85 -3.06 9.24
CA TRP A 206 -8.17 -2.95 8.61
C TRP A 206 -8.15 -3.16 7.10
N PHE A 207 -6.97 -3.05 6.44
CA PHE A 207 -6.82 -3.39 5.03
C PHE A 207 -6.80 -4.90 4.77
N THR A 208 -6.52 -5.75 5.77
CA THR A 208 -6.38 -7.20 5.59
C THR A 208 -7.61 -7.86 4.94
N PRO A 209 -8.86 -7.57 5.37
CA PRO A 209 -10.04 -8.12 4.70
C PRO A 209 -10.20 -7.66 3.25
N LEU A 210 -9.82 -6.41 2.93
CA LEU A 210 -9.89 -5.87 1.57
C LEU A 210 -8.81 -6.50 0.68
N GLU A 211 -7.58 -6.60 1.18
CA GLU A 211 -6.47 -7.26 0.51
C GLU A 211 -6.80 -8.72 0.19
N THR A 212 -7.44 -9.44 1.14
CA THR A 212 -7.89 -10.82 0.92
C THR A 212 -8.87 -10.88 -0.27
N LYS A 213 -9.86 -9.99 -0.32
CA LYS A 213 -10.84 -9.94 -1.43
C LYS A 213 -10.20 -9.52 -2.76
N LEU A 214 -9.22 -8.62 -2.74
CA LEU A 214 -8.45 -8.25 -3.93
C LEU A 214 -7.70 -9.46 -4.48
N ARG A 215 -7.03 -10.23 -3.61
CA ARG A 215 -6.22 -11.38 -4.01
C ARG A 215 -7.02 -12.51 -4.66
N LEU A 216 -8.25 -12.74 -4.20
CA LEU A 216 -9.16 -13.71 -4.84
C LEU A 216 -9.46 -13.38 -6.32
N ARG A 217 -9.17 -12.14 -6.75
CA ARG A 217 -9.35 -11.66 -8.12
C ARG A 217 -8.02 -11.34 -8.82
N GLY A 218 -6.89 -11.81 -8.28
CA GLY A 218 -5.57 -11.51 -8.82
C GLY A 218 -5.14 -10.05 -8.66
N CYS A 219 -5.72 -9.32 -7.69
CA CYS A 219 -5.36 -7.95 -7.37
C CYS A 219 -4.69 -7.88 -5.99
N SER A 220 -3.92 -6.82 -5.73
CA SER A 220 -3.32 -6.55 -4.41
C SER A 220 -2.87 -5.10 -4.33
N TYR A 221 -2.96 -4.54 -3.12
CA TYR A 221 -2.38 -3.23 -2.81
C TYR A 221 -0.85 -3.17 -3.02
N LEU A 222 -0.19 -4.32 -3.09
CA LEU A 222 1.25 -4.42 -3.27
C LEU A 222 1.71 -4.22 -4.72
N PHE A 223 0.82 -4.38 -5.72
CA PHE A 223 1.25 -4.27 -7.12
C PHE A 223 0.28 -3.56 -8.07
N ASN A 224 -1.04 -3.72 -7.98
CA ASN A 224 -1.97 -3.13 -8.95
C ASN A 224 -3.21 -2.46 -8.33
N SER A 225 -3.26 -2.33 -7.01
CA SER A 225 -4.38 -1.70 -6.33
C SER A 225 -3.93 -0.54 -5.45
N ALA A 226 -4.80 0.46 -5.31
CA ALA A 226 -4.65 1.54 -4.35
C ALA A 226 -5.99 1.81 -3.64
N HIS A 227 -5.94 2.57 -2.56
CA HIS A 227 -7.10 2.90 -1.75
C HIS A 227 -7.33 4.40 -1.73
N ILE A 228 -8.59 4.80 -1.87
CA ILE A 228 -9.06 6.17 -1.72
C ILE A 228 -10.24 6.19 -0.76
N ASP A 229 -10.44 7.32 -0.12
CA ASP A 229 -11.56 7.56 0.77
C ASP A 229 -12.44 8.70 0.22
N LEU A 230 -13.68 8.81 0.66
CA LEU A 230 -14.54 9.95 0.32
C LEU A 230 -14.10 11.23 1.04
N SER A 231 -13.52 11.13 2.23
CA SER A 231 -12.88 12.25 2.93
C SER A 231 -11.45 11.90 3.31
N PRO A 232 -10.49 12.84 3.15
CA PRO A 232 -9.11 12.61 3.55
C PRO A 232 -8.91 12.75 5.07
N ARG A 233 -9.94 13.11 5.83
CA ARG A 233 -9.84 13.42 7.26
C ARG A 233 -9.91 12.16 8.09
N ALA A 234 -8.90 11.93 8.92
CA ALA A 234 -9.01 10.89 9.94
C ALA A 234 -9.90 11.34 11.10
N THR A 235 -10.98 10.60 11.33
CA THR A 235 -11.91 10.88 12.43
C THR A 235 -11.94 9.73 13.43
N ARG A 236 -12.67 9.92 14.52
CA ARG A 236 -13.16 8.79 15.33
C ARG A 236 -13.94 7.80 14.45
N LYS A 237 -14.17 6.60 14.96
CA LYS A 237 -14.84 5.55 14.19
C LYS A 237 -16.21 6.02 13.73
N MET A 238 -16.55 5.78 12.46
CA MET A 238 -17.83 6.18 11.87
C MET A 238 -19.05 5.75 12.73
N SER A 239 -18.99 4.58 13.36
CA SER A 239 -20.06 4.09 14.24
C SER A 239 -20.38 5.00 15.42
N GLU A 240 -19.44 5.85 15.85
CA GLU A 240 -19.64 6.80 16.94
C GLU A 240 -20.53 7.99 16.56
N PHE A 241 -20.77 8.21 15.26
CA PHE A 241 -21.63 9.28 14.77
C PHE A 241 -23.03 8.79 14.36
N GLU A 242 -23.37 7.52 14.62
CA GLU A 242 -24.67 6.95 14.22
C GLU A 242 -25.87 7.71 14.79
N ASN A 243 -25.75 8.26 16.00
CA ASN A 243 -26.84 9.00 16.65
C ASN A 243 -27.00 10.44 16.14
N ASP A 244 -25.94 11.06 15.62
CA ASP A 244 -25.97 12.38 15.00
C ASP A 244 -25.05 12.43 13.75
N PRO A 245 -25.51 11.88 12.62
CA PRO A 245 -24.66 11.71 11.44
C PRO A 245 -24.49 13.00 10.65
N LYS A 246 -25.19 14.09 11.00
CA LYS A 246 -25.31 15.30 10.16
C LYS A 246 -23.96 15.91 9.83
N LYS A 247 -23.14 16.14 10.86
CA LYS A 247 -21.84 16.80 10.72
C LYS A 247 -20.83 15.91 9.99
N PHE A 248 -20.82 14.62 10.32
CA PHE A 248 -19.99 13.63 9.62
C PHE A 248 -20.35 13.53 8.14
N ARG A 249 -21.64 13.44 7.81
CA ARG A 249 -22.09 13.37 6.42
C ARG A 249 -21.81 14.66 5.64
N LYS A 250 -21.92 15.82 6.29
CA LYS A 250 -21.52 17.10 5.69
C LYS A 250 -20.05 17.07 5.28
N MET A 251 -19.16 16.63 6.17
CA MET A 251 -17.73 16.44 5.90
C MET A 251 -17.49 15.54 4.69
N ILE A 252 -18.09 14.33 4.68
CA ILE A 252 -17.95 13.38 3.57
C ILE A 252 -18.40 13.99 2.24
N HIS A 253 -19.55 14.68 2.22
CA HIS A 253 -20.10 15.25 1.00
C HIS A 253 -19.24 16.40 0.46
N GLU A 254 -18.82 17.32 1.34
CA GLU A 254 -18.00 18.47 0.95
C GLU A 254 -16.61 18.08 0.52
N ASP A 255 -15.96 17.17 1.26
CA ASP A 255 -14.64 16.68 0.89
C ASP A 255 -14.74 15.94 -0.44
N ALA A 256 -15.58 14.90 -0.57
CA ALA A 256 -15.68 14.06 -1.78
C ALA A 256 -15.83 14.86 -3.07
N SER A 257 -16.69 15.89 -3.04
CA SER A 257 -16.97 16.77 -4.18
C SER A 257 -15.74 17.55 -4.67
N ARG A 258 -14.75 17.78 -3.81
CA ARG A 258 -13.55 18.57 -4.16
C ARG A 258 -12.49 17.74 -4.87
N TRP A 259 -12.32 16.48 -4.50
CA TRP A 259 -11.05 15.78 -4.73
C TRP A 259 -11.16 14.40 -5.38
N ILE A 260 -12.29 13.69 -5.28
CA ILE A 260 -12.43 12.35 -5.89
C ILE A 260 -12.17 12.41 -7.39
N ILE A 261 -12.74 13.38 -8.09
CA ILE A 261 -12.55 13.55 -9.53
C ILE A 261 -11.07 13.80 -9.85
N GLN A 262 -10.39 14.62 -9.04
CA GLN A 262 -8.96 14.89 -9.22
C GLN A 262 -8.12 13.61 -9.06
N LEU A 263 -8.41 12.79 -8.04
CA LEU A 263 -7.76 11.50 -7.85
C LEU A 263 -7.99 10.54 -9.01
N LEU A 264 -9.23 10.44 -9.49
CA LEU A 264 -9.57 9.58 -10.63
C LEU A 264 -8.82 10.00 -11.90
N ASN A 265 -8.65 11.31 -12.14
CA ASN A 265 -7.88 11.82 -13.27
C ASN A 265 -6.39 11.47 -13.20
N LEU A 266 -5.83 11.26 -12.00
CA LEU A 266 -4.44 10.81 -11.84
C LEU A 266 -4.27 9.30 -12.03
N ALA A 267 -5.34 8.52 -11.90
CA ALA A 267 -5.30 7.06 -12.00
C ALA A 267 -5.24 6.56 -13.46
N LYS A 268 -4.07 6.73 -14.09
CA LYS A 268 -3.86 6.55 -15.55
C LYS A 268 -4.15 5.14 -16.07
N ARG A 269 -4.09 4.12 -15.21
CA ARG A 269 -4.30 2.70 -15.56
C ARG A 269 -5.58 2.12 -14.99
N LEU A 270 -6.44 2.95 -14.41
CA LEU A 270 -7.63 2.50 -13.70
C LEU A 270 -8.59 1.78 -14.66
N LYS A 271 -9.00 0.58 -14.26
CA LYS A 271 -9.99 -0.25 -14.96
C LYS A 271 -11.22 -0.52 -14.10
N GLN A 272 -11.03 -0.60 -12.78
CA GLN A 272 -12.09 -0.99 -11.85
C GLN A 272 -12.10 -0.13 -10.58
N ILE A 273 -13.28 0.26 -10.12
CA ILE A 273 -13.49 0.84 -8.78
C ILE A 273 -14.33 -0.12 -7.94
N ARG A 274 -13.87 -0.41 -6.72
CA ARG A 274 -14.52 -1.30 -5.77
C ARG A 274 -15.01 -0.52 -4.55
N LEU A 275 -16.32 -0.49 -4.34
CA LEU A 275 -16.98 0.33 -3.33
C LEU A 275 -17.11 -0.45 -2.03
N CYS A 276 -16.49 0.03 -0.96
CA CYS A 276 -16.40 -0.66 0.33
C CYS A 276 -17.64 -0.39 1.20
N ARG A 277 -18.42 -1.45 1.47
CA ARG A 277 -19.50 -1.44 2.49
C ARG A 277 -20.42 -0.21 2.47
N THR A 278 -20.45 0.55 3.56
CA THR A 278 -21.55 1.44 3.93
C THR A 278 -21.06 2.75 4.50
N VAL A 279 -21.85 3.80 4.32
CA VAL A 279 -21.75 5.08 5.02
C VAL A 279 -22.98 5.28 5.91
N LEU A 280 -22.90 6.15 6.92
CA LEU A 280 -24.05 6.54 7.74
C LEU A 280 -25.16 7.10 6.87
N SER A 281 -26.42 6.80 7.19
CA SER A 281 -27.58 7.36 6.50
C SER A 281 -27.96 8.75 7.05
N LYS A 282 -28.94 9.42 6.42
CA LYS A 282 -29.52 10.66 6.96
C LYS A 282 -30.27 10.43 8.28
N ASN A 283 -30.78 9.22 8.49
CA ASN A 283 -31.53 8.85 9.68
C ASN A 283 -30.57 8.31 10.76
N PRO A 284 -30.74 8.71 12.04
CA PRO A 284 -29.98 8.14 13.14
C PRO A 284 -30.06 6.61 13.18
N GLY A 285 -28.93 5.95 13.43
CA GLY A 285 -28.79 4.49 13.48
C GLY A 285 -28.82 3.77 12.11
N GLY A 286 -29.10 4.49 11.02
CA GLY A 286 -29.16 3.90 9.68
C GLY A 286 -27.81 3.92 8.96
N ARG A 287 -27.58 2.92 8.10
CA ARG A 287 -26.44 2.85 7.17
C ARG A 287 -26.95 2.57 5.75
N VAL A 288 -26.27 3.13 4.76
CA VAL A 288 -26.54 2.90 3.33
C VAL A 288 -25.29 2.42 2.63
N LEU A 289 -25.42 1.63 1.57
CA LEU A 289 -24.27 1.23 0.75
C LEU A 289 -23.59 2.47 0.18
N ILE A 290 -22.25 2.47 0.16
CA ILE A 290 -21.48 3.60 -0.41
C ILE A 290 -21.91 3.87 -1.86
N GLY A 291 -22.14 2.82 -2.65
CA GLY A 291 -22.59 2.99 -4.04
C GLY A 291 -23.96 3.66 -4.17
N SER A 292 -24.90 3.37 -3.26
CA SER A 292 -26.18 4.06 -3.22
C SER A 292 -26.01 5.52 -2.82
N TYR A 293 -25.21 5.79 -1.79
CA TYR A 293 -24.91 7.15 -1.35
C TYR A 293 -24.30 8.01 -2.47
N ILE A 294 -23.25 7.51 -3.13
CA ILE A 294 -22.59 8.25 -4.21
C ILE A 294 -23.56 8.49 -5.36
N ARG A 295 -24.33 7.48 -5.75
CA ARG A 295 -25.32 7.60 -6.84
C ARG A 295 -26.39 8.65 -6.54
N GLU A 296 -26.91 8.69 -5.33
CA GLU A 296 -28.05 9.53 -4.96
C GLU A 296 -27.64 10.95 -4.55
N GLU A 297 -26.46 11.10 -3.94
CA GLU A 297 -26.06 12.36 -3.29
C GLU A 297 -24.81 12.98 -3.89
N LEU A 298 -24.05 12.26 -4.70
CA LEU A 298 -22.85 12.76 -5.38
C LEU A 298 -22.90 12.38 -6.87
N PRO A 299 -23.94 12.83 -7.61
CA PRO A 299 -24.22 12.33 -8.96
C PRO A 299 -23.07 12.59 -9.95
N GLU A 300 -22.35 13.70 -9.80
CA GLU A 300 -21.19 14.02 -10.64
C GLU A 300 -20.06 12.99 -10.45
N ILE A 301 -19.76 12.64 -9.20
CA ILE A 301 -18.79 11.60 -8.87
C ILE A 301 -19.25 10.24 -9.38
N TRP A 302 -20.55 9.94 -9.25
CA TRP A 302 -21.11 8.69 -9.78
C TRP A 302 -20.90 8.55 -11.30
N GLN A 303 -21.10 9.63 -12.06
CA GLN A 303 -20.85 9.61 -13.51
C GLN A 303 -19.38 9.33 -13.85
N GLU A 304 -18.44 9.88 -13.07
CA GLU A 304 -17.01 9.59 -13.24
C GLU A 304 -16.69 8.13 -12.90
N ILE A 305 -17.24 7.60 -11.80
CA ILE A 305 -17.04 6.21 -11.37
C ILE A 305 -17.57 5.20 -12.41
N LEU A 306 -18.69 5.50 -13.08
CA LEU A 306 -19.28 4.61 -14.09
C LEU A 306 -18.35 4.33 -15.27
N LYS A 307 -17.35 5.19 -15.52
CA LYS A 307 -16.33 4.98 -16.57
C LYS A 307 -15.40 3.79 -16.27
N PHE A 308 -15.38 3.31 -15.03
CA PHE A 308 -14.40 2.34 -14.52
C PHE A 308 -15.05 1.10 -13.89
N ASN A 309 -16.13 0.57 -14.47
CA ASN A 309 -16.77 -0.71 -14.08
C ASN A 309 -16.92 -0.91 -12.55
N PRO A 310 -17.81 -0.16 -11.88
CA PRO A 310 -17.93 -0.21 -10.41
C PRO A 310 -18.47 -1.55 -9.89
N GLU A 311 -17.82 -2.11 -8.88
CA GLU A 311 -18.23 -3.33 -8.15
C GLU A 311 -18.39 -3.03 -6.65
N ILE A 312 -19.41 -3.59 -6.00
CA ILE A 312 -19.58 -3.46 -4.54
C ILE A 312 -18.85 -4.63 -3.87
N ILE A 313 -18.00 -4.35 -2.88
CA ILE A 313 -17.22 -5.36 -2.15
C ILE A 313 -17.38 -5.27 -0.63
#